data_AF-A0A7K3ZXX2-F1
#
_entry.id   AF-A0A7K3ZXX2-F1
#
_cell.length_a   1.000
_cell.length_b   1.000
_cell.length_c   1.000
_cell.angle_alpha   90.00
_cell.angle_beta   90.00
_cell.angle_gamma   90.00
#
_symmetry.space_group_name_H-M   'P 1'
#
loop_
_entity.id
_entity.type
_entity.pdbx_description
1 polymer ?
#
loop_
_entity_poly.entity_id
_entity_poly.type
_entity_poly.pdbx_seq_one_letter_code
_entity_poly.pdbx_strand_id
1 'polypeptide(L)'
;MAKISGEPGEMSLKFRSEEGIEEFEQKFYLEGREAAAFLRDLASEIEAGNKIEAAYGSWSISMQPQLPIKVEVEYEKDELEIEIKIKERP
;
A
#
# COMPACT_ATOMS: atom_id res chain seq x y z
N MET A 1 -9.98 -6.33 2.65
CA MET A 1 -9.38 -5.36 1.72
C MET A 1 -9.04 -4.11 2.52
N ALA A 2 -7.81 -3.63 2.41
CA ALA A 2 -7.38 -2.36 2.95
C ALA A 2 -7.94 -1.20 2.12
N LYS A 3 -8.98 -0.54 2.63
CA LYS A 3 -9.63 0.58 1.95
C LYS A 3 -8.96 1.90 2.32
N ILE A 4 -8.61 2.68 1.30
CA ILE A 4 -8.09 4.03 1.46
C ILE A 4 -9.25 5.01 1.30
N SER A 5 -9.34 6.00 2.20
CA SER A 5 -10.51 6.91 2.28
C SER A 5 -10.19 8.40 2.37
N GLY A 6 -8.91 8.80 2.40
CA GLY A 6 -8.52 10.21 2.44
C GLY A 6 -8.29 10.83 1.06
N GLU A 7 -7.68 12.03 1.06
CA GLU A 7 -7.53 12.85 -0.13
C GLU A 7 -6.40 12.31 -1.04
N PRO A 8 -6.66 12.12 -2.35
CA PRO A 8 -5.64 11.65 -3.27
C PRO A 8 -4.64 12.78 -3.57
N GLY A 9 -3.35 12.46 -3.46
CA GLY A 9 -2.26 13.32 -3.86
C GLY A 9 -1.76 13.02 -5.28
N GLU A 10 -0.47 13.22 -5.49
CA GLU A 10 0.23 12.93 -6.74
C GLU A 10 0.07 11.44 -7.12
N MET A 11 -0.17 11.20 -8.41
CA MET A 11 -0.27 9.86 -9.00
C MET A 11 0.74 9.72 -10.13
N SER A 12 1.49 8.62 -10.13
CA SER A 12 2.43 8.25 -11.19
C SER A 12 2.05 6.88 -11.75
N LEU A 13 2.20 6.74 -13.07
CA LEU A 13 1.91 5.50 -13.79
C LEU A 13 2.93 5.34 -14.93
N LYS A 14 3.68 4.24 -14.91
CA LYS A 14 4.60 3.88 -15.98
C LYS A 14 4.08 2.64 -16.70
N PHE A 15 4.14 2.69 -18.02
CA PHE A 15 3.73 1.60 -18.89
C PHE A 15 4.95 0.99 -19.58
N ARG A 16 4.92 -0.34 -19.70
CA ARG A 16 5.83 -1.08 -20.56
C ARG A 16 5.02 -1.70 -21.69
N SER A 17 5.40 -1.36 -22.91
CA SER A 17 4.62 -1.55 -24.16
C SER A 17 4.13 -2.98 -24.44
N GLU A 18 4.64 -3.97 -23.71
CA GLU A 18 4.32 -5.40 -23.87
C GLU A 18 3.71 -6.05 -22.61
N GLU A 19 3.88 -5.42 -21.43
CA GLU A 19 3.49 -6.00 -20.13
C GLU A 19 2.37 -5.21 -19.44
N GLY A 20 1.99 -4.05 -19.97
CA GLY A 20 0.95 -3.19 -19.41
C GLY A 20 1.53 -2.20 -18.40
N ILE A 21 0.95 -2.14 -17.20
CA ILE A 21 1.41 -1.26 -16.12
C ILE A 21 2.70 -1.85 -15.55
N GLU A 22 3.79 -1.09 -15.64
CA GLU A 22 5.09 -1.43 -15.04
C GLU A 22 5.17 -0.93 -13.60
N GLU A 23 4.70 0.29 -13.35
CA GLU A 23 4.74 0.95 -12.05
C GLU A 23 3.48 1.78 -11.85
N PHE A 24 2.90 1.71 -10.66
CA PHE A 24 1.81 2.58 -10.22
C PHE A 24 2.12 3.08 -8.82
N GLU A 25 2.02 4.38 -8.61
CA GLU A 25 2.13 5.02 -7.31
C GLU A 25 1.01 6.05 -7.15
N GLN A 26 0.36 6.07 -5.99
CA GLN A 26 -0.55 7.14 -5.62
C GLN A 26 -0.33 7.52 -4.16
N LYS A 27 -0.01 8.80 -3.93
CA LYS A 27 0.10 9.36 -2.59
C LYS A 27 -1.30 9.68 -2.05
N PHE A 28 -1.45 9.61 -0.73
CA PHE A 28 -2.69 9.96 -0.04
C PHE A 28 -2.40 10.82 1.18
N TYR A 29 -3.24 11.83 1.40
CA TYR A 29 -3.26 12.60 2.64
C TYR A 29 -4.43 12.09 3.48
N LEU A 30 -4.11 11.46 4.61
CA LEU A 30 -5.09 10.82 5.49
C LEU A 30 -5.16 11.55 6.82
N GLU A 31 -6.37 11.75 7.32
CA GLU A 31 -6.57 12.11 8.72
C GLU A 31 -6.27 10.91 9.64
N GLY A 32 -5.98 11.17 10.91
CA GLY A 32 -5.55 10.12 11.85
C GLY A 32 -6.53 8.93 11.96
N ARG A 33 -7.84 9.19 11.85
CA ARG A 33 -8.86 8.12 11.85
C ARG A 33 -8.80 7.25 10.60
N GLU A 34 -8.55 7.86 9.44
CA GLU A 34 -8.50 7.21 8.13
C GLU A 34 -7.25 6.35 8.03
N ALA A 35 -6.09 6.90 8.43
CA ALA A 35 -4.83 6.15 8.52
C ALA A 35 -4.97 4.94 9.44
N ALA A 36 -5.55 5.12 10.64
CA ALA A 36 -5.75 4.02 11.58
C ALA A 36 -6.73 2.95 11.04
N ALA A 37 -7.75 3.34 10.27
CA ALA A 37 -8.66 2.40 9.63
C ALA A 37 -7.94 1.58 8.55
N PHE A 38 -7.20 2.25 7.65
CA PHE A 38 -6.39 1.59 6.62
C PHE A 38 -5.39 0.59 7.22
N LEU A 39 -4.65 0.99 8.26
CA LEU A 39 -3.67 0.13 8.91
C LEU A 39 -4.29 -1.10 9.58
N ARG A 40 -5.49 -0.97 10.17
CA ARG A 40 -6.22 -2.12 10.74
C ARG A 40 -6.69 -3.09 9.67
N ASP A 41 -7.21 -2.56 8.56
CA ASP A 41 -7.64 -3.40 7.44
C ASP A 41 -6.43 -4.11 6.79
N LEU A 42 -5.30 -3.40 6.64
CA LEU A 42 -4.05 -3.98 6.15
C LEU A 42 -3.52 -5.07 7.08
N ALA A 43 -3.54 -4.84 8.40
CA ALA A 43 -3.16 -5.85 9.38
C ALA A 43 -4.04 -7.11 9.27
N SER A 44 -5.36 -6.93 9.11
CA SER A 44 -6.31 -8.03 8.95
C SER A 44 -6.02 -8.86 7.68
N GLU A 45 -5.64 -8.22 6.58
CA GLU A 45 -5.23 -8.89 5.34
C GLU A 45 -3.92 -9.68 5.51
N ILE A 46 -2.93 -9.09 6.19
CA ILE A 46 -1.65 -9.75 6.49
C ILE A 46 -1.88 -11.00 7.36
N GLU A 47 -2.71 -10.89 8.40
CA GLU A 47 -3.04 -12.00 9.30
C GLU A 47 -3.77 -13.14 8.60
N ALA A 48 -4.62 -12.84 7.61
CA ALA A 48 -5.30 -13.86 6.81
C ALA A 48 -4.31 -14.71 5.97
N GLY A 49 -3.12 -14.18 5.67
CA GLY A 49 -1.98 -14.93 5.14
C GLY A 49 -2.11 -15.45 3.70
N ASN A 50 -3.17 -15.06 3.00
CA ASN A 50 -3.52 -15.57 1.67
C ASN A 50 -3.30 -14.51 0.57
N LYS A 51 -3.85 -13.32 0.74
CA LYS A 51 -3.88 -12.25 -0.26
C LYS A 51 -3.95 -10.91 0.47
N ILE A 52 -3.23 -9.92 -0.03
CA ILE A 52 -3.34 -8.54 0.42
C ILE A 52 -3.92 -7.72 -0.72
N GLU A 53 -4.98 -6.97 -0.43
CA GLU A 53 -5.64 -6.10 -1.39
C GLU A 53 -5.77 -4.67 -0.86
N ALA A 54 -5.27 -3.70 -1.63
CA ALA A 54 -5.44 -2.27 -1.39
C ALA A 54 -6.33 -1.66 -2.48
N ALA A 55 -7.23 -0.77 -2.10
CA ALA A 55 -8.16 -0.16 -3.06
C ALA A 55 -8.49 1.30 -2.74
N TYR A 56 -8.69 2.08 -3.79
CA TYR A 56 -9.18 3.45 -3.74
C TYR A 56 -10.03 3.77 -4.98
N GLY A 57 -11.21 4.36 -4.76
CA GLY A 57 -12.11 4.76 -5.85
C GLY A 57 -12.42 3.62 -6.82
N SER A 58 -11.93 3.74 -8.05
CA SER A 58 -12.16 2.79 -9.14
C SER A 58 -11.06 1.74 -9.32
N TRP A 59 -9.98 1.78 -8.54
CA TRP A 59 -8.87 0.83 -8.67
C TRP A 59 -8.70 -0.03 -7.41
N SER A 60 -8.18 -1.24 -7.64
CA SER A 60 -7.76 -2.18 -6.60
C SER A 60 -6.50 -2.91 -7.07
N ILE A 61 -5.50 -3.02 -6.20
CA ILE A 61 -4.27 -3.78 -6.43
C ILE A 61 -4.26 -4.92 -5.43
N SER A 62 -3.92 -6.11 -5.91
CA SER A 62 -3.91 -7.28 -5.06
C SER A 62 -2.79 -8.24 -5.40
N MET A 63 -2.17 -8.82 -4.37
CA MET A 63 -1.06 -9.75 -4.53
C MET A 63 -1.06 -10.81 -3.43
N GLN A 64 -0.37 -11.93 -3.68
CA GLN A 64 -0.04 -12.89 -2.63
C GLN A 64 1.30 -12.51 -1.99
N PRO A 65 1.35 -12.20 -0.68
CA PRO A 65 2.59 -11.74 -0.06
C PRO A 65 3.63 -12.86 0.07
N GLN A 66 4.88 -12.54 -0.26
CA GLN A 66 6.05 -13.32 0.15
C GLN A 66 6.42 -12.94 1.60
N LEU A 67 6.61 -13.95 2.45
CA LEU A 67 7.10 -13.76 3.82
C LEU A 67 8.63 -13.90 3.90
N PRO A 68 9.30 -13.15 4.80
CA PRO A 68 8.74 -12.14 5.70
C PRO A 68 8.42 -10.80 5.01
N ILE A 69 7.44 -10.06 5.53
CA ILE A 69 7.17 -8.67 5.12
C ILE A 69 8.24 -7.77 5.74
N LYS A 70 8.83 -6.87 4.95
CA LYS A 70 9.83 -5.92 5.43
C LYS A 70 9.13 -4.66 5.93
N VAL A 71 9.46 -4.23 7.15
CA VAL A 71 9.05 -2.94 7.73
C VAL A 71 10.32 -2.14 8.03
N GLU A 72 10.40 -0.93 7.49
CA GLU A 72 11.48 0.02 7.74
C GLU A 72 10.93 1.16 8.59
N VAL A 73 11.64 1.54 9.65
CA VAL A 73 11.28 2.65 10.54
C VAL A 73 12.46 3.59 10.61
N GLU A 74 12.26 4.83 10.20
CA GLU A 74 13.28 5.86 10.14
C GLU A 74 12.81 7.13 10.86
N TYR A 75 13.74 7.82 11.51
CA TYR A 75 13.49 9.12 12.13
C TYR A 75 14.62 10.07 11.73
N GLU A 76 14.30 11.02 10.86
CA GLU A 76 15.24 12.05 10.39
C GLU A 76 14.51 13.40 10.28
N LYS A 77 15.18 14.51 10.64
CA LYS A 77 14.66 15.89 10.48
C LYS A 77 13.25 16.10 11.07
N ASP A 78 13.00 15.50 12.23
CA ASP A 78 11.71 15.56 12.95
C ASP A 78 10.53 14.89 12.21
N GLU A 79 10.85 13.99 11.28
CA GLU A 79 9.88 13.17 10.55
C GLU A 79 10.05 11.68 10.94
N LEU A 80 8.95 11.03 11.29
CA LEU A 80 8.88 9.58 11.48
C LEU A 80 8.34 8.94 10.20
N GLU A 81 9.17 8.15 9.54
CA GLU A 81 8.76 7.38 8.36
C GLU A 81 8.61 5.90 8.72
N ILE A 82 7.52 5.30 8.26
CA ILE A 82 7.25 3.87 8.39
C ILE A 82 6.89 3.34 7.00
N GLU A 83 7.78 2.54 6.43
CA GLU A 83 7.57 1.95 5.11
C GLU A 83 7.32 0.44 5.24
N ILE A 84 6.25 -0.05 4.61
CA ILE A 84 5.89 -1.47 4.56
C ILE A 84 6.07 -1.96 3.13
N LYS A 85 7.09 -2.78 2.90
CA LYS A 85 7.39 -3.36 1.59
C LYS A 85 6.91 -4.81 1.51
N ILE A 86 5.89 -5.05 0.68
CA ILE A 86 5.32 -6.37 0.41
C ILE A 86 5.75 -6.79 -1.00
N LYS A 87 6.42 -7.94 -1.10
CA LYS A 87 6.77 -8.55 -2.39
C LYS A 87 5.75 -9.62 -2.76
N GLU A 88 5.44 -9.73 -4.04
CA GLU A 88 4.63 -10.83 -4.53
C GLU A 88 5.42 -12.14 -4.48
N ARG A 89 4.73 -13.22 -4.10
CA ARG A 89 5.27 -14.58 -4.18
C ARG A 89 5.42 -14.97 -5.66
N PRO A 90 6.59 -15.49 -6.09
CA PRO A 90 6.80 -15.91 -7.48
C PRO A 90 5.93 -17.10 -7.88
#